data_AF-A0AAD7YCD9-F1
#
_entry.id   AF-A0AAD7YCD9-F1
#
_cell.length_a   1.000
_cell.length_b   1.000
_cell.length_c   1.000
_cell.angle_alpha   90.00
_cell.angle_beta   90.00
_cell.angle_gamma   90.00
#
_symmetry.space_group_name_H-M   'P 1'
#
loop_
_entity.id
_entity.type
_entity.pdbx_description
1 polymer ?
#
loop_
_entity_poly.entity_id
_entity_poly.type
_entity_poly.pdbx_seq_one_letter_code
_entity_poly.pdbx_strand_id
1 'polypeptide(L)'
;MSLLNLQPQVISLGAEHTRKTWWSVRRVIKEMNRLYIALVLAVATASVASNEELEVPAVPGVAELGDCELGDEVACSMDTVPESRANLHLGAAGINDRRLAWITHRVPASDFLIHDQEVTFRGPQYTNITHIRATMIGNTQHARPTVIAGGLWHDFVTLRILGARGFGFDYNIYIYATINCSNS
;
A
#
# COMPACT_ATOMS: atom_id res chain seq x y z
N MET A 1 16.34 -4.35 64.62
CA MET A 1 15.84 -3.73 63.38
C MET A 1 15.38 -4.87 62.47
N SER A 2 14.07 -5.14 62.45
CA SER A 2 13.46 -6.23 61.68
C SER A 2 12.99 -5.73 60.32
N LEU A 3 13.41 -6.40 59.24
CA LEU A 3 12.91 -6.16 57.89
C LEU A 3 11.69 -7.04 57.65
N LEU A 4 10.56 -6.40 57.35
CA LEU A 4 9.26 -7.02 57.08
C LEU A 4 9.27 -7.67 55.69
N ASN A 5 8.80 -8.92 55.68
CA ASN A 5 8.61 -9.79 54.53
C ASN A 5 7.25 -9.47 53.89
N LEU A 6 7.24 -9.01 52.63
CA LEU A 6 6.01 -8.74 51.86
C LEU A 6 5.88 -9.80 50.75
N GLN A 7 4.94 -10.72 50.93
CA GLN A 7 4.45 -11.58 49.85
C GLN A 7 3.33 -10.88 49.08
N PRO A 8 3.25 -11.00 47.74
CA PRO A 8 2.12 -10.50 46.97
C PRO A 8 0.93 -11.46 47.03
N GLN A 9 -0.25 -10.93 47.37
CA GLN A 9 -1.52 -11.67 47.29
C GLN A 9 -2.07 -11.65 45.86
N VAL A 10 -2.40 -12.84 45.36
CA VAL A 10 -3.10 -13.04 44.09
C VAL A 10 -4.60 -12.89 44.34
N ILE A 11 -5.20 -11.85 43.77
CA ILE A 11 -6.65 -11.65 43.76
C ILE A 11 -7.22 -12.39 42.55
N SER A 12 -7.95 -13.49 42.77
CA SER A 12 -8.74 -14.14 41.72
C SER A 12 -10.11 -13.46 41.60
N LEU A 13 -10.35 -12.76 40.49
CA LEU A 13 -11.66 -12.21 40.16
C LEU A 13 -12.46 -13.23 39.32
N GLY A 14 -13.67 -13.53 39.81
CA GLY A 14 -14.55 -14.61 39.36
C GLY A 14 -15.09 -14.49 37.94
N ALA A 15 -15.30 -15.66 37.33
CA ALA A 15 -15.59 -15.87 35.92
C ALA A 15 -17.08 -16.13 35.59
N GLU A 16 -18.03 -15.50 36.29
CA GLU A 16 -19.45 -15.92 36.20
C GLU A 16 -20.46 -14.87 35.68
N HIS A 17 -20.02 -13.76 35.08
CA HIS A 17 -20.96 -12.71 34.64
C HIS A 17 -20.89 -12.28 33.17
N THR A 18 -20.42 -13.13 32.24
CA THR A 18 -20.20 -12.71 30.82
C THR A 18 -20.96 -13.52 29.76
N ARG A 19 -21.95 -14.35 30.12
CA ARG A 19 -22.66 -15.18 29.11
C ARG A 19 -23.94 -14.58 28.52
N LYS A 20 -24.51 -13.52 29.10
CA LYS A 20 -25.80 -12.95 28.64
C LYS A 20 -25.70 -11.85 27.57
N THR A 21 -24.54 -11.23 27.37
CA THR A 21 -24.37 -10.11 26.41
C THR A 21 -24.07 -10.57 24.97
N TRP A 22 -23.72 -11.84 24.76
CA TRP A 22 -23.25 -12.34 23.47
C TRP A 22 -24.36 -12.58 22.43
N TRP A 23 -25.59 -12.85 22.87
CA TRP A 23 -26.72 -13.11 21.97
C TRP A 23 -27.28 -11.84 21.31
N SER A 24 -27.18 -10.68 21.97
CA SER A 24 -27.61 -9.39 21.39
C SER A 24 -26.66 -8.89 20.31
N VAL A 25 -25.34 -9.05 20.48
CA VAL A 25 -24.34 -8.54 19.53
C VAL A 25 -24.44 -9.26 18.17
N ARG A 26 -24.67 -10.58 18.17
CA ARG A 26 -24.86 -11.36 16.93
C ARG A 26 -26.11 -10.95 16.14
N ARG A 27 -27.16 -10.50 16.83
CA ARG A 27 -28.39 -10.03 16.19
C ARG A 27 -28.19 -8.65 15.54
N VAL A 28 -27.41 -7.77 16.18
CA VAL A 28 -27.06 -6.44 15.65
C VAL A 28 -26.15 -6.53 14.43
N ILE A 29 -25.13 -7.39 14.44
CA ILE A 29 -24.19 -7.56 13.31
C ILE A 29 -24.92 -8.05 12.05
N LYS A 30 -25.94 -8.91 12.20
CA LYS A 30 -26.71 -9.45 11.07
C LYS A 30 -27.58 -8.38 10.38
N GLU A 31 -28.14 -7.44 11.15
CA GLU A 31 -28.94 -6.33 10.59
C GLU A 31 -28.05 -5.26 9.95
N MET A 32 -26.87 -4.98 10.52
CA MET A 32 -25.93 -4.01 9.93
C MET A 32 -25.42 -4.45 8.54
N ASN A 33 -25.18 -5.75 8.34
CA ASN A 33 -24.75 -6.26 7.03
C ASN A 33 -25.85 -6.16 5.95
N ARG A 34 -27.13 -6.28 6.35
CA ARG A 34 -28.27 -6.15 5.42
C ARG A 34 -28.42 -4.71 4.92
N LEU A 35 -28.28 -3.74 5.82
CA LEU A 35 -28.35 -2.33 5.48
C LEU A 35 -27.18 -1.90 4.59
N TYR A 36 -25.97 -2.40 4.86
CA TYR A 36 -24.79 -2.09 4.06
C TYR A 36 -24.90 -2.60 2.60
N ILE A 37 -25.37 -3.84 2.41
CA ILE A 37 -25.56 -4.40 1.06
C ILE A 37 -26.64 -3.62 0.28
N ALA A 38 -27.73 -3.21 0.93
CA ALA A 38 -28.77 -2.42 0.29
C ALA A 38 -28.28 -1.03 -0.15
N LEU A 39 -27.44 -0.39 0.66
CA LEU A 39 -26.84 0.91 0.32
C LEU A 39 -25.90 0.81 -0.88
N VAL A 40 -25.03 -0.21 -0.92
CA VAL A 40 -24.09 -0.43 -2.04
C VAL A 40 -24.84 -0.69 -3.35
N LEU A 41 -25.96 -1.42 -3.32
CA LEU A 41 -26.76 -1.68 -4.51
C LEU A 41 -27.43 -0.41 -5.06
N ALA A 42 -27.94 0.47 -4.18
CA ALA A 42 -28.60 1.71 -4.59
C ALA A 42 -27.64 2.71 -5.24
N VAL A 43 -26.39 2.78 -4.77
CA VAL A 43 -25.36 3.66 -5.35
C VAL A 43 -24.95 3.19 -6.74
N ALA A 44 -24.85 1.87 -6.97
CA ALA A 44 -24.50 1.32 -8.28
C ALA A 44 -25.52 1.70 -9.36
N THR A 45 -26.82 1.72 -9.03
CA THR A 45 -27.89 2.04 -9.98
C THR A 45 -27.99 3.52 -10.36
N ALA A 46 -27.39 4.44 -9.59
CA ALA A 46 -27.42 5.87 -9.91
C ALA A 46 -26.37 6.30 -10.94
N SER A 47 -25.37 5.46 -11.24
CA SER A 47 -24.24 5.83 -12.11
C SER A 47 -24.45 5.58 -13.62
N VAL A 48 -25.57 4.98 -14.03
CA VAL A 48 -25.79 4.55 -15.42
C VAL A 48 -26.62 5.54 -16.25
N ALA A 49 -27.07 6.66 -15.68
CA ALA A 49 -27.92 7.64 -16.36
C ALA A 49 -27.21 8.99 -16.53
N SER A 50 -26.20 9.07 -17.41
CA SER A 50 -25.78 10.32 -18.08
C SER A 50 -24.61 10.08 -19.04
N ASN A 51 -24.90 9.48 -20.19
CA ASN A 51 -24.09 9.66 -21.40
C ASN A 51 -25.04 10.15 -22.49
N GLU A 52 -25.42 11.43 -22.40
CA GLU A 52 -25.99 12.14 -23.56
C GLU A 52 -24.82 12.74 -24.36
N GLU A 53 -24.81 12.31 -25.61
CA GLU A 53 -23.88 12.53 -26.71
C GLU A 53 -23.66 14.02 -26.99
N LEU A 54 -22.41 14.48 -26.89
CA LEU A 54 -22.03 15.84 -27.30
C LEU A 54 -21.58 15.82 -28.77
N GLU A 55 -22.49 16.16 -29.68
CA GLU A 55 -22.18 16.38 -31.09
C GLU A 55 -21.24 17.59 -31.26
N VAL A 56 -20.04 17.36 -31.83
CA VAL A 56 -19.11 18.41 -32.24
C VAL A 56 -19.27 18.65 -33.74
N PRO A 57 -19.55 19.89 -34.20
CA PRO A 57 -19.74 20.16 -35.63
C PRO A 57 -18.41 20.11 -36.40
N ALA A 58 -18.49 19.52 -37.59
CA ALA A 58 -17.38 19.40 -38.55
C ALA A 58 -16.84 20.77 -38.99
N VAL A 59 -15.52 20.94 -38.91
CA VAL A 59 -14.79 22.09 -39.46
C VAL A 59 -14.22 21.70 -40.83
N PRO A 60 -14.53 22.43 -41.92
CA PRO A 60 -13.91 22.21 -43.22
C PRO A 60 -12.74 23.19 -43.48
N GLY A 61 -11.67 22.69 -44.11
CA GLY A 61 -10.78 23.48 -44.97
C GLY A 61 -9.44 23.91 -44.38
N VAL A 62 -8.35 23.19 -44.70
CA VAL A 62 -7.29 23.51 -45.70
C VAL A 62 -6.12 24.37 -45.20
N ALA A 63 -4.96 23.71 -45.00
CA ALA A 63 -3.62 24.23 -45.28
C ALA A 63 -2.74 22.99 -45.52
N GLU A 64 -2.52 22.63 -46.78
CA GLU A 64 -1.29 22.91 -47.55
C GLU A 64 -0.21 21.84 -47.31
N LEU A 65 0.14 21.20 -48.43
CA LEU A 65 1.02 20.05 -48.62
C LEU A 65 2.43 20.29 -48.04
N GLY A 66 2.84 19.40 -47.14
CA GLY A 66 4.23 19.13 -46.84
C GLY A 66 4.55 17.71 -47.31
N ASP A 67 5.33 17.60 -48.37
CA ASP A 67 5.70 16.34 -49.00
C ASP A 67 6.59 15.53 -48.05
N CYS A 68 6.02 14.50 -47.41
CA CYS A 68 6.80 13.47 -46.73
C CYS A 68 7.19 12.43 -47.78
N GLU A 69 8.43 12.52 -48.26
CA GLU A 69 9.05 11.48 -49.07
C GLU A 69 8.94 10.11 -48.37
N LEU A 70 8.65 9.09 -49.19
CA LEU A 70 8.68 7.67 -48.86
C LEU A 70 10.00 7.29 -48.19
N GLY A 71 9.94 7.08 -46.88
CA GLY A 71 11.03 6.54 -46.09
C GLY A 71 10.50 5.76 -44.90
N ASP A 72 10.27 4.47 -45.12
CA ASP A 72 10.14 3.40 -44.15
C ASP A 72 8.95 3.47 -43.17
N GLU A 73 8.23 2.36 -43.08
CA GLU A 73 6.97 2.24 -42.36
C GLU A 73 7.23 2.16 -40.85
N VAL A 74 7.36 3.32 -40.20
CA VAL A 74 7.37 3.40 -38.74
C VAL A 74 6.06 4.04 -38.29
N ALA A 75 5.06 3.19 -38.09
CA ALA A 75 3.87 3.52 -37.32
C ALA A 75 4.33 4.11 -35.98
N CYS A 76 4.12 5.42 -35.80
CA CYS A 76 4.23 6.06 -34.50
C CYS A 76 3.05 5.56 -33.65
N SER A 77 3.21 4.37 -33.05
CA SER A 77 2.34 3.94 -31.97
C SER A 77 2.48 4.98 -30.86
N MET A 78 1.40 5.69 -30.56
CA MET A 78 1.26 6.34 -29.26
C MET A 78 1.44 5.24 -28.22
N ASP A 79 2.65 5.12 -27.68
CA ASP A 79 2.90 4.42 -26.43
C ASP A 79 2.01 5.10 -25.41
N THR A 80 0.82 4.54 -25.18
CA THR A 80 0.10 4.73 -23.93
C THR A 80 1.03 4.19 -22.86
N VAL A 81 1.96 5.03 -22.38
CA VAL A 81 2.85 4.70 -21.26
C VAL A 81 1.90 4.30 -20.15
N PRO A 82 1.81 3.00 -19.80
CA PRO A 82 0.89 2.59 -18.75
C PRO A 82 1.31 3.37 -17.53
N GLU A 83 0.34 4.06 -16.93
CA GLU A 83 0.51 4.89 -15.75
C GLU A 83 1.46 4.16 -14.78
N SER A 84 2.70 4.67 -14.70
CA SER A 84 3.82 3.86 -14.22
C SER A 84 3.64 3.64 -12.73
N ARG A 85 3.28 2.42 -12.32
CA ARG A 85 3.25 2.03 -10.92
C ARG A 85 4.58 2.42 -10.26
N ALA A 86 4.51 3.26 -9.24
CA ALA A 86 5.70 3.74 -8.54
C ALA A 86 6.23 2.67 -7.58
N ASN A 87 6.88 1.63 -8.14
CA ASN A 87 7.58 0.63 -7.34
C ASN A 87 8.98 1.14 -6.98
N LEU A 88 9.47 0.77 -5.79
CA LEU A 88 10.84 0.98 -5.39
C LEU A 88 11.61 -0.34 -5.49
N HIS A 89 12.71 -0.33 -6.22
CA HIS A 89 13.64 -1.45 -6.31
C HIS A 89 15.05 -0.92 -6.12
N LEU A 90 15.72 -1.36 -5.05
CA LEU A 90 17.07 -0.94 -4.73
C LEU A 90 17.93 -2.16 -4.45
N GLY A 91 19.10 -2.23 -5.08
CA GLY A 91 20.02 -3.36 -4.94
C GLY A 91 19.52 -4.60 -5.66
N ALA A 92 20.13 -5.75 -5.35
CA ALA A 92 19.79 -7.04 -5.92
C ALA A 92 19.98 -8.14 -4.87
N ALA A 93 19.06 -9.11 -4.84
CA ALA A 93 19.19 -10.25 -3.94
C ALA A 93 20.21 -11.23 -4.52
N GLY A 94 21.31 -11.44 -3.80
CA GLY A 94 22.30 -12.46 -4.09
C GLY A 94 21.85 -13.86 -3.64
N ILE A 95 22.62 -14.87 -4.02
CA ILE A 95 22.32 -16.29 -3.71
C ILE A 95 22.30 -16.61 -2.21
N ASN A 96 23.08 -15.87 -1.42
CA ASN A 96 23.19 -16.05 0.03
C ASN A 96 22.26 -15.12 0.83
N ASP A 97 21.53 -14.24 0.15
CA ASP A 97 20.68 -13.28 0.82
C ASP A 97 19.39 -13.93 1.28
N ARG A 98 18.94 -13.56 2.48
CA ARG A 98 17.67 -14.02 3.04
C ARG A 98 16.69 -12.87 3.12
N ARG A 99 15.43 -13.17 2.80
CA ARG A 99 14.33 -12.23 3.07
C ARG A 99 14.14 -12.14 4.58
N LEU A 100 14.49 -11.01 5.16
CA LEU A 100 14.33 -10.77 6.60
C LEU A 100 12.95 -10.24 6.96
N ALA A 101 12.35 -9.47 6.06
CA ALA A 101 11.04 -8.86 6.29
C ALA A 101 10.14 -8.96 5.05
N TRP A 102 8.86 -9.17 5.34
CA TRP A 102 7.76 -8.95 4.41
C TRP A 102 6.68 -8.17 5.16
N ILE A 103 6.49 -6.92 4.77
CA ILE A 103 5.56 -5.99 5.40
C ILE A 103 4.51 -5.62 4.36
N THR A 104 3.24 -5.78 4.68
CA THR A 104 2.14 -5.22 3.88
C THR A 104 1.67 -3.95 4.57
N HIS A 105 1.76 -2.83 3.86
CA HIS A 105 1.36 -1.52 4.36
C HIS A 105 0.22 -0.98 3.50
N ARG A 106 -0.98 -0.97 4.08
CA ARG A 106 -2.22 -0.54 3.44
C ARG A 106 -2.80 0.64 4.20
N VAL A 107 -3.15 1.67 3.44
CA VAL A 107 -3.88 2.84 3.92
C VAL A 107 -5.10 3.03 3.03
N PRO A 108 -6.33 3.03 3.59
CA PRO A 108 -7.54 3.25 2.80
C PRO A 108 -7.60 4.70 2.28
N ALA A 109 -8.31 4.92 1.18
CA ALA A 109 -8.55 6.26 0.66
C ALA A 109 -9.36 7.11 1.66
N SER A 110 -9.02 8.39 1.75
CA SER A 110 -9.73 9.37 2.57
C SER A 110 -9.79 10.69 1.85
N ASP A 111 -10.99 11.24 1.72
CA ASP A 111 -11.24 12.45 0.96
C ASP A 111 -10.42 13.63 1.49
N PHE A 112 -9.82 14.36 0.56
CA PHE A 112 -9.00 15.54 0.82
C PHE A 112 -7.75 15.36 1.69
N LEU A 113 -7.44 14.13 2.13
CA LEU A 113 -6.26 13.83 2.94
C LEU A 113 -5.08 13.41 2.05
N ILE A 114 -3.88 13.86 2.40
CA ILE A 114 -2.62 13.37 1.83
C ILE A 114 -2.01 12.45 2.88
N HIS A 115 -1.81 11.19 2.53
CA HIS A 115 -1.18 10.22 3.42
C HIS A 115 0.34 10.32 3.31
N ASP A 116 0.98 10.52 4.46
CA ASP A 116 2.43 10.49 4.62
C ASP A 116 2.76 9.50 5.72
N GLN A 117 3.38 8.38 5.36
CA GLN A 117 3.64 7.27 6.28
C GLN A 117 5.09 6.83 6.17
N GLU A 118 5.66 6.48 7.32
CA GLU A 118 7.00 5.95 7.42
C GLU A 118 6.98 4.51 7.91
N VAL A 119 7.74 3.66 7.24
CA VAL A 119 7.93 2.25 7.60
C VAL A 119 9.41 2.06 7.87
N THR A 120 9.74 1.83 9.14
CA THR A 120 11.11 1.53 9.56
C THR A 120 11.28 0.03 9.78
N PHE A 121 12.33 -0.53 9.18
CA PHE A 121 12.82 -1.86 9.50
C PHE A 121 14.21 -1.74 10.11
N ARG A 122 14.41 -2.50 11.19
CA ARG A 122 15.72 -2.69 11.79
C ARG A 122 16.04 -4.17 11.84
N GLY A 123 17.10 -4.55 11.15
CA GLY A 123 17.64 -5.89 11.14
C GLY A 123 18.35 -6.22 12.45
N PRO A 124 18.56 -7.51 12.72
CA PRO A 124 19.39 -7.95 13.83
C PRO A 124 20.86 -7.55 13.61
N GLN A 125 21.67 -7.60 14.67
CA GLN A 125 23.10 -7.32 14.59
C GLN A 125 23.77 -8.19 13.52
N TYR A 126 24.78 -7.62 12.85
CA TYR A 126 25.55 -8.26 11.77
C TYR A 126 24.73 -8.60 10.51
N THR A 127 23.61 -7.90 10.28
CA THR A 127 22.89 -7.97 9.02
C THR A 127 23.17 -6.76 8.15
N ASN A 128 23.39 -7.01 6.86
CA ASN A 128 23.57 -5.96 5.87
C ASN A 128 22.46 -6.10 4.82
N ILE A 129 21.59 -5.10 4.73
CA ILE A 129 20.50 -5.06 3.75
C ILE A 129 21.09 -4.96 2.34
N THR A 130 20.73 -5.89 1.46
CA THR A 130 21.29 -5.98 0.09
C THR A 130 20.26 -5.67 -0.98
N HIS A 131 18.97 -5.87 -0.69
CA HIS A 131 17.90 -5.60 -1.63
C HIS A 131 16.62 -5.19 -0.92
N ILE A 132 16.03 -4.11 -1.43
CA ILE A 132 14.80 -3.50 -0.91
C ILE A 132 13.83 -3.39 -2.08
N ARG A 133 12.65 -3.95 -1.89
CA ARG A 133 11.60 -3.94 -2.91
C ARG A 133 10.29 -3.49 -2.28
N ALA A 134 9.78 -2.33 -2.67
CA ALA A 134 8.41 -1.93 -2.39
C ALA A 134 7.60 -2.04 -3.69
N THR A 135 6.65 -2.97 -3.71
CA THR A 135 5.79 -3.22 -4.87
C THR A 135 4.35 -2.91 -4.52
N MET A 136 3.73 -2.07 -5.33
CA MET A 136 2.33 -1.70 -5.20
C MET A 136 1.43 -2.91 -5.50
N ILE A 137 0.38 -3.07 -4.69
CA ILE A 137 -0.64 -4.11 -4.85
C ILE A 137 -1.95 -3.43 -5.26
N GLY A 138 -2.62 -3.95 -6.28
CA GLY A 138 -3.92 -3.43 -6.73
C GLY A 138 -3.81 -2.23 -7.68
N ASN A 139 -4.87 -1.40 -7.66
CA ASN A 139 -5.10 -0.32 -8.64
C ASN A 139 -4.95 1.09 -8.04
N THR A 140 -4.65 1.22 -6.75
CA THR A 140 -4.46 2.52 -6.11
C THR A 140 -3.09 3.08 -6.46
N GLN A 141 -3.07 3.90 -7.51
CA GLN A 141 -1.86 4.56 -7.98
C GLN A 141 -1.69 5.91 -7.25
N HIS A 142 -0.55 6.58 -7.49
CA HIS A 142 -0.21 7.90 -6.94
C HIS A 142 0.43 7.96 -5.54
N ALA A 143 0.85 6.84 -4.97
CA ALA A 143 1.76 6.85 -3.83
C ALA A 143 3.21 6.58 -4.28
N ARG A 144 4.19 7.26 -3.70
CA ARG A 144 5.62 7.13 -4.06
C ARG A 144 6.44 6.67 -2.85
N PRO A 145 6.97 5.43 -2.86
CA PRO A 145 7.92 4.96 -1.87
C PRO A 145 9.31 5.56 -2.11
N THR A 146 9.96 6.03 -1.04
CA THR A 146 11.31 6.61 -1.06
C THR A 146 12.08 6.17 0.18
N VAL A 147 13.39 5.99 0.09
CA VAL A 147 14.24 5.79 1.28
C VAL A 147 14.56 7.16 1.86
N ILE A 148 14.32 7.33 3.16
CA ILE A 148 14.65 8.59 3.87
C ILE A 148 15.81 8.43 4.86
N ALA A 149 16.08 7.20 5.32
CA ALA A 149 17.21 6.90 6.20
C ALA A 149 17.69 5.45 6.06
N GLY A 150 18.97 5.22 6.34
CA GLY A 150 19.60 3.89 6.20
C GLY A 150 19.59 3.39 4.75
N GLY A 151 19.27 2.12 4.54
CA GLY A 151 19.11 1.53 3.22
C GLY A 151 20.05 0.38 2.94
N LEU A 152 20.60 0.33 1.73
CA LEU A 152 21.54 -0.72 1.32
C LEU A 152 22.82 -0.65 2.17
N TRP A 153 23.37 -1.81 2.49
CA TRP A 153 24.58 -2.00 3.31
C TRP A 153 24.49 -1.48 4.75
N HIS A 154 23.28 -1.14 5.20
CA HIS A 154 22.99 -0.81 6.58
C HIS A 154 22.19 -1.93 7.25
N ASP A 155 22.18 -1.92 8.58
CA ASP A 155 21.35 -2.80 9.42
C ASP A 155 19.90 -2.28 9.55
N PHE A 156 19.62 -1.06 9.11
CA PHE A 156 18.29 -0.47 9.15
C PHE A 156 17.93 0.28 7.87
N VAL A 157 16.63 0.42 7.63
CA VAL A 157 16.08 1.28 6.58
C VAL A 157 14.78 1.91 7.05
N THR A 158 14.59 3.18 6.72
CA THR A 158 13.31 3.86 6.83
C THR A 158 12.82 4.27 5.45
N LEU A 159 11.64 3.78 5.11
CA LEU A 159 10.92 4.08 3.88
C LEU A 159 9.81 5.07 4.17
N ARG A 160 9.70 6.12 3.36
CA ARG A 160 8.55 7.02 3.35
C ARG A 160 7.68 6.69 2.15
N ILE A 161 6.38 6.55 2.37
CA ILE A 161 5.37 6.36 1.34
C ILE A 161 4.46 7.58 1.38
N LEU A 162 4.61 8.44 0.36
CA LEU A 162 3.81 9.64 0.21
C LEU A 162 2.71 9.41 -0.83
N GLY A 163 1.45 9.48 -0.42
CA GLY A 163 0.27 9.36 -1.28
C GLY A 163 -0.11 10.67 -1.95
N ALA A 164 -1.02 10.59 -2.92
CA ALA A 164 -1.72 11.75 -3.45
C ALA A 164 -2.98 12.06 -2.64
N ARG A 165 -3.48 13.28 -2.78
CA ARG A 165 -4.67 13.75 -2.05
C ARG A 165 -5.91 12.94 -2.44
N GLY A 166 -6.63 12.40 -1.47
CA GLY A 166 -7.86 11.63 -1.71
C GLY A 166 -7.64 10.15 -2.05
N PHE A 167 -6.39 9.71 -2.21
CA PHE A 167 -6.08 8.33 -2.63
C PHE A 167 -5.43 7.52 -1.51
N GLY A 168 -5.89 6.29 -1.35
CA GLY A 168 -5.22 5.29 -0.51
C GLY A 168 -4.07 4.62 -1.25
N PHE A 169 -3.33 3.75 -0.57
CA PHE A 169 -2.29 2.94 -1.19
C PHE A 169 -2.14 1.58 -0.50
N ASP A 170 -1.58 0.62 -1.23
CA ASP A 170 -1.25 -0.70 -0.71
C ASP A 170 0.11 -1.16 -1.27
N TYR A 171 1.06 -1.42 -0.39
CA TYR A 171 2.42 -1.81 -0.72
C TYR A 171 2.82 -3.09 -0.01
N ASN A 172 3.43 -4.02 -0.75
CA ASN A 172 4.27 -5.07 -0.20
C ASN A 172 5.72 -4.62 -0.21
N ILE A 173 6.31 -4.54 0.97
CA ILE A 173 7.70 -4.20 1.19
C ILE A 173 8.44 -5.49 1.55
N TYR A 174 9.44 -5.84 0.74
CA TYR A 174 10.33 -6.96 0.94
C TYR A 174 11.73 -6.44 1.20
N ILE A 175 12.37 -6.97 2.25
CA ILE A 175 13.73 -6.60 2.63
C ILE A 175 14.57 -7.87 2.68
N TYR A 176 15.65 -7.86 1.92
CA TYR A 176 16.63 -8.91 1.85
C TYR A 176 17.96 -8.42 2.43
N ALA A 177 18.65 -9.31 3.12
CA ALA A 177 19.94 -9.02 3.71
C ALA A 177 20.81 -10.27 3.74
N THR A 178 22.13 -10.04 3.76
CA THR A 178 23.09 -11.06 4.17
C THR A 178 23.25 -11.03 5.68
N ILE A 179 23.40 -12.21 6.29
CA ILE A 179 23.65 -12.37 7.73
C ILE A 179 25.09 -12.83 7.88
N ASN A 180 25.96 -11.96 8.41
CA ASN A 180 27.35 -12.29 8.65
C ASN A 180 27.48 -12.98 10.01
N CYS A 181 27.40 -14.30 10.02
CA CYS A 181 27.63 -15.11 11.22
C CYS A 181 29.13 -15.38 11.42
N SER A 182 29.98 -14.34 11.48
CA SER A 182 31.33 -14.52 12.02
C SER A 182 31.23 -14.37 13.54
N ASN A 183 31.40 -15.47 14.28
CA ASN A 183 31.47 -15.44 15.74
C ASN A 183 32.52 -14.41 16.18
N SER A 184 32.07 -13.36 16.88
CA SER A 184 32.92 -12.50 17.70
C SER A 184 33.24 -13.20 19.02
#